data_AF-A0A970IPD0-F1
#
_entry.id   AF-A0A970IPD0-F1
#
_cell.length_a   1.000
_cell.length_b   1.000
_cell.length_c   1.000
_cell.angle_alpha   90.00
_cell.angle_beta   90.00
_cell.angle_gamma   90.00
#
_symmetry.space_group_name_H-M   'P 1'
#
loop_
_entity.id
_entity.type
_entity.pdbx_description
1 polymer ?
#
loop_
_entity_poly.entity_id
_entity_poly.type
_entity_poly.pdbx_seq_one_letter_code
_entity_poly.pdbx_strand_id
1 'polypeptide(L)'
;MTMEFESGEDFALAMDKKDPMAKFRDRFYLKEGEIYMDGNSLGLMSKDAEDSLHEVIEEWKNLGINGWMGARIPWFYFSREMAKLMAPIM
;
A
#
# COMPACT_ATOMS: atom_id res chain seq x y z
N MET A 1 22.90 14.72 14.48
CA MET A 1 22.64 16.03 13.84
C MET A 1 21.17 16.33 14.10
N THR A 2 20.87 17.34 14.92
CA THR A 2 19.50 17.77 15.21
C THR A 2 18.99 18.59 14.03
N MET A 3 17.85 18.22 13.44
CA MET A 3 17.15 19.06 12.48
C MET A 3 16.39 20.13 13.25
N GLU A 4 16.59 21.40 12.90
CA GLU A 4 15.75 22.51 13.34
C GLU A 4 14.56 22.63 12.38
N PHE A 5 13.36 22.74 12.93
CA PHE A 5 12.11 22.90 12.17
C PHE A 5 11.69 24.36 12.19
N GLU A 6 11.29 24.88 11.04
CA GLU A 6 10.77 26.24 10.89
C GLU A 6 9.32 26.20 10.41
N SER A 7 8.51 27.16 10.86
CA SER A 7 7.15 27.34 10.36
C SER A 7 7.16 28.04 9.01
N GLY A 8 6.29 27.63 8.09
CA GLY A 8 6.11 28.27 6.78
C GLY A 8 6.02 27.27 5.64
N GLU A 9 5.39 27.70 4.54
CA GLU A 9 5.21 26.89 3.34
C GLU A 9 6.54 26.53 2.66
N ASP A 10 7.47 27.48 2.57
CA ASP A 10 8.78 27.26 1.94
C ASP A 10 9.58 26.15 2.62
N PHE A 11 9.54 26.09 3.95
CA PHE A 11 10.21 25.04 4.72
C PHE A 11 9.57 23.67 4.45
N ALA A 12 8.24 23.58 4.45
CA ALA A 12 7.51 22.36 4.13
C ALA A 12 7.83 21.85 2.70
N LEU A 13 7.80 22.74 1.70
CA LEU A 13 8.14 22.41 0.31
C LEU A 13 9.60 21.95 0.16
N ALA A 14 10.53 22.52 0.94
CA ALA A 14 11.93 22.10 0.95
C ALA A 14 12.12 20.70 1.57
N MET A 15 11.30 20.36 2.57
CA MET A 15 11.28 19.03 3.18
C MET A 15 10.68 17.98 2.23
N ASP A 16 9.57 18.29 1.56
CA ASP A 16 8.95 17.41 0.56
C ASP A 16 9.93 17.06 -0.57
N LYS A 17 10.71 18.04 -1.06
CA LYS A 17 11.73 17.82 -2.09
C LYS A 17 12.87 16.89 -1.66
N LYS A 18 13.10 16.76 -0.36
CA LYS A 18 14.17 15.92 0.22
C LYS A 18 13.64 14.56 0.68
N ASP A 19 12.33 14.33 0.65
CA ASP A 19 11.74 13.08 1.14
C ASP A 19 12.06 11.91 0.20
N PRO A 20 12.89 10.93 0.63
CA PRO A 20 13.17 9.75 -0.19
C PRO A 20 11.95 8.85 -0.40
N MET A 21 10.87 9.06 0.38
CA MET A 21 9.63 8.32 0.31
C MET A 21 8.54 9.01 -0.53
N ALA A 22 8.78 10.21 -1.06
CA ALA A 22 7.77 10.99 -1.78
C ALA A 22 7.06 10.20 -2.89
N LYS A 23 7.81 9.35 -3.61
CA LYS A 23 7.28 8.48 -4.67
C LYS A 23 6.21 7.47 -4.23
N PHE A 24 6.16 7.12 -2.94
CA PHE A 24 5.14 6.18 -2.44
C PHE A 24 3.76 6.82 -2.42
N ARG A 25 3.67 8.16 -2.39
CA ARG A 25 2.40 8.90 -2.51
C ARG A 25 1.63 8.49 -3.77
N ASP A 26 2.33 8.27 -4.89
CA ASP A 26 1.73 7.93 -6.18
C ASP A 26 1.10 6.53 -6.20
N ARG A 27 1.34 5.71 -5.18
CA ARG A 27 0.73 4.37 -5.05
C ARG A 27 -0.66 4.39 -4.42
N PHE A 28 -1.15 5.54 -3.97
CA PHE A 28 -2.45 5.67 -3.31
C PHE A 28 -3.44 6.46 -4.15
N TYR A 29 -4.73 6.15 -3.97
CA TYR A 29 -5.82 6.96 -4.49
C TYR A 29 -6.05 8.15 -3.57
N LEU A 30 -5.54 9.31 -4.00
CA LEU A 30 -5.69 10.57 -3.28
C LEU A 30 -7.03 11.21 -3.62
N LYS A 31 -7.61 11.90 -2.63
CA LYS A 31 -8.81 12.72 -2.83
C LYS A 31 -8.39 14.16 -3.05
N GLU A 32 -8.76 14.70 -4.21
CA GLU A 32 -8.42 16.08 -4.59
C GLU A 32 -8.96 17.08 -3.56
N GLY A 33 -8.14 18.05 -3.16
CA GLY A 33 -8.50 19.06 -2.17
C GLY A 33 -8.63 18.57 -0.72
N GLU A 34 -8.31 17.31 -0.42
CA GLU A 34 -8.41 16.75 0.94
C GLU A 34 -7.04 16.49 1.55
N ILE A 35 -6.84 16.97 2.77
CA ILE A 35 -5.69 16.61 3.62
C ILE A 35 -6.11 15.44 4.51
N TYR A 36 -5.85 14.22 4.05
CA TYR A 36 -6.29 13.01 4.73
C TYR A 36 -5.40 12.64 5.92
N MET A 37 -5.85 12.94 7.13
CA MET A 37 -5.09 12.77 8.39
C MET A 37 -5.68 11.71 9.34
N ASP A 38 -6.50 10.78 8.82
CA ASP A 38 -7.12 9.68 9.62
C ASP A 38 -6.69 8.28 9.12
N GLY A 39 -5.51 8.20 8.49
CA GLY A 39 -4.95 6.94 7.98
C GLY A 39 -4.63 5.89 9.05
N ASN A 40 -4.56 6.30 10.31
CA ASN A 40 -4.44 5.41 11.47
C ASN A 40 -5.72 4.61 11.75
N SER A 41 -6.87 5.13 11.34
CA SER A 41 -8.17 4.46 11.48
C SER A 41 -8.44 3.59 10.25
N LEU A 42 -8.36 4.21 9.06
CA LEU A 42 -8.47 3.50 7.79
C LEU A 42 -7.49 4.11 6.77
N GLY A 43 -6.57 3.30 6.27
CA GLY A 43 -5.64 3.76 5.23
C GLY A 43 -6.35 4.08 3.91
N LEU A 44 -5.81 5.03 3.15
CA LEU A 44 -6.23 5.22 1.76
C LEU A 44 -5.99 3.93 0.96
N MET A 45 -6.87 3.67 0.00
CA MET A 45 -6.72 2.52 -0.90
C MET A 45 -5.44 2.67 -1.74
N SER A 46 -4.60 1.64 -1.75
CA SER A 46 -3.45 1.58 -2.66
C SER A 46 -3.83 0.94 -3.99
N LYS A 47 -3.18 1.39 -5.05
CA LYS A 47 -3.27 0.80 -6.40
C LYS A 47 -2.85 -0.67 -6.39
N ASP A 48 -1.81 -1.00 -5.61
CA ASP A 48 -1.34 -2.39 -5.50
C ASP A 48 -2.37 -3.32 -4.83
N ALA A 49 -3.18 -2.81 -3.90
CA ALA A 49 -4.25 -3.59 -3.29
C ALA A 49 -5.39 -3.85 -4.29
N GLU A 50 -5.70 -2.87 -5.13
CA GLU A 50 -6.65 -3.04 -6.23
C GLU A 50 -6.15 -4.09 -7.24
N ASP A 51 -4.89 -3.98 -7.69
CA ASP A 51 -4.28 -4.94 -8.63
C ASP A 51 -4.29 -6.37 -8.06
N SER A 52 -3.96 -6.53 -6.78
CA SER A 52 -4.00 -7.83 -6.09
C SER A 52 -5.41 -8.42 -6.05
N LEU A 53 -6.44 -7.58 -5.85
CA LEU A 53 -7.84 -8.02 -5.88
C LEU A 53 -8.26 -8.45 -7.28
N HIS A 54 -7.92 -7.67 -8.31
CA HIS A 54 -8.20 -8.02 -9.71
C HIS A 54 -7.56 -9.34 -10.10
N GLU A 55 -6.33 -9.59 -9.66
CA GLU A 55 -5.66 -10.87 -9.88
C GLU A 55 -6.47 -12.04 -9.31
N VAL A 56 -6.87 -11.97 -8.04
CA VAL A 56 -7.63 -13.05 -7.38
C VAL A 56 -9.00 -13.27 -8.06
N ILE A 57 -9.64 -12.19 -8.52
CA ILE A 57 -10.91 -12.27 -9.26
C ILE A 57 -10.71 -13.04 -10.57
N GLU A 58 -9.67 -12.71 -11.35
CA GLU A 58 -9.38 -13.40 -12.60
C GLU A 58 -8.91 -14.85 -12.37
N GLU A 59 -8.14 -15.12 -11.32
CA GLU A 59 -7.81 -16.50 -10.92
C GLU A 59 -9.07 -17.31 -10.63
N TRP A 60 -10.00 -16.75 -9.85
CA TRP A 60 -11.23 -17.47 -9.50
C TRP A 60 -12.08 -17.77 -10.73
N LYS A 61 -12.27 -16.78 -11.60
CA LYS A 61 -13.02 -16.91 -12.85
C LYS A 61 -12.45 -18.00 -13.76
N ASN A 62 -11.13 -18.13 -13.84
CA ASN A 62 -10.46 -19.04 -14.77
C ASN A 62 -10.14 -20.42 -14.18
N LEU A 63 -9.88 -20.51 -12.87
CA LEU A 63 -9.43 -21.74 -12.21
C LEU A 63 -10.54 -22.45 -11.42
N GLY A 64 -11.56 -21.73 -10.95
CA GLY A 64 -12.58 -22.29 -10.06
C GLY A 64 -11.95 -23.00 -8.86
N ILE A 65 -12.37 -24.25 -8.59
CA ILE A 65 -11.84 -25.05 -7.47
C ILE A 65 -10.32 -25.28 -7.57
N ASN A 66 -9.75 -25.25 -8.77
CA ASN A 66 -8.31 -25.48 -8.96
C ASN A 66 -7.47 -24.32 -8.39
N GLY A 67 -8.05 -23.15 -8.12
CA GLY A 67 -7.34 -22.02 -7.51
C GLY A 67 -6.76 -22.34 -6.12
N TRP A 68 -7.32 -23.31 -5.39
CA TRP A 68 -6.78 -23.76 -4.10
C TRP A 68 -5.30 -24.13 -4.16
N MET A 69 -4.88 -24.76 -5.27
CA MET A 69 -3.52 -25.24 -5.49
C MET A 69 -2.84 -24.61 -6.70
N GLY A 70 -3.60 -24.01 -7.62
CA GLY A 70 -3.13 -23.56 -8.94
C GLY A 70 -3.13 -22.05 -9.18
N ALA A 71 -3.60 -21.23 -8.23
CA ALA A 71 -3.42 -19.78 -8.27
C ALA A 71 -1.93 -19.38 -8.15
N ARG A 72 -1.57 -18.14 -8.51
CA ARG A 72 -0.20 -17.61 -8.39
C ARG A 72 0.29 -17.75 -6.95
N ILE A 73 -0.55 -17.35 -6.00
CA ILE A 73 -0.42 -17.75 -4.60
C ILE A 73 -1.56 -18.73 -4.34
N PRO A 74 -1.27 -20.04 -4.25
CA PRO A 74 -2.31 -21.02 -3.96
C PRO A 74 -3.10 -20.61 -2.73
N TRP A 75 -4.43 -20.56 -2.85
CA TRP A 75 -5.28 -20.02 -1.78
C TRP A 75 -5.10 -20.81 -0.47
N PHE A 76 -4.74 -22.10 -0.57
CA PHE A 76 -4.40 -22.93 0.57
C PHE A 76 -3.22 -22.39 1.41
N TYR A 77 -2.24 -21.73 0.78
CA TYR A 77 -1.05 -21.18 1.44
C TYR A 77 -1.14 -19.69 1.73
N PHE A 78 -2.20 -19.00 1.29
CA PHE A 78 -2.28 -17.54 1.32
C PHE A 78 -1.97 -16.94 2.70
N SER A 79 -2.65 -17.40 3.76
CA SER A 79 -2.44 -16.88 5.12
C SER A 79 -1.00 -17.04 5.61
N ARG A 80 -0.32 -18.13 5.21
CA ARG A 80 1.09 -18.37 5.57
C ARG A 80 2.01 -17.40 4.84
N GLU A 81 1.81 -17.20 3.54
CA GLU A 81 2.63 -16.26 2.77
C GLU A 81 2.41 -14.82 3.24
N MET A 82 1.17 -14.44 3.59
CA MET A 82 0.87 -13.15 4.21
C MET A 82 1.59 -12.97 5.56
N ALA A 83 1.52 -13.97 6.44
CA ALA A 83 2.22 -13.93 7.72
C ALA A 83 3.75 -13.77 7.54
N LYS A 84 4.33 -14.42 6.55
CA LYS A 84 5.76 -14.31 6.23
C LYS A 84 6.16 -12.90 5.79
N LEU A 85 5.32 -12.22 5.01
CA LEU A 85 5.54 -10.83 4.59
C LEU A 85 5.39 -9.83 5.74
N MET A 86 4.51 -10.11 6.70
CA MET A 86 4.29 -9.25 7.86
C MET A 86 5.33 -9.43 8.97
N ALA A 87 5.94 -10.61 9.08
CA ALA A 87 6.91 -10.94 10.13
C ALA A 87 8.06 -9.93 10.34
N PRO A 88 8.68 -9.29 9.32
CA PRO A 88 9.77 -8.34 9.56
C PRO A 88 9.31 -6.93 9.97
N ILE A 89 8.01 -6.63 9.96
CA ILE A 89 7.46 -5.30 10.27
C ILE A 89 6.54 -5.29 11.51
N MET A 90 6.36 -6.45 12.15
CA MET A 90 5.79 -6.58 13.51
C MET A 90 6.92 -6.82 14.51
#